data_AF-X1MRU0-F1
#
_entry.id   AF-X1MRU0-F1
#
_cell.length_a   1.000
_cell.length_b   1.000
_cell.length_c   1.000
_cell.angle_alpha   90.00
_cell.angle_beta   90.00
_cell.angle_gamma   90.00
#
_symmetry.space_group_name_H-M   'P 1'
#
loop_
_entity.id
_entity.type
_entity.pdbx_description
1 polymer ?
#
loop_
_entity_poly.entity_id
_entity_poly.type
_entity_poly.pdbx_seq_one_letter_code
_entity_poly.pdbx_strand_id
1 'polypeptide(L)'
;DSNGNPESVLSYDQMLDDIMFYWVTNSGASSARMYTENSDLTFNSVPLTLPVAVTVFPGEIITPPKHWAEQTYSNLYYWNRAPRGGHFAAFEQPTIFVGELRKAFARKYTA
;
A
#
# COMPACT_ATOMS: atom_id res chain seq x y z
N ASP A 1 -6.12 -9.64 -4.97
CA ASP A 1 -6.66 -9.80 -3.62
C ASP A 1 -7.11 -11.26 -3.41
N SER A 2 -7.50 -11.56 -2.20
CA SER A 2 -8.18 -12.73 -1.64
C SER A 2 -9.58 -13.04 -2.20
N ASN A 3 -10.24 -12.12 -2.92
CA ASN A 3 -11.63 -12.26 -3.38
C ASN A 3 -12.61 -12.60 -2.23
N GLY A 4 -12.39 -12.01 -1.06
CA GLY A 4 -13.20 -12.27 0.14
C GLY A 4 -12.86 -13.57 0.88
N ASN A 5 -11.86 -14.33 0.42
CA ASN A 5 -11.33 -15.49 1.13
C ASN A 5 -9.86 -15.26 1.52
N PRO A 6 -9.58 -14.64 2.69
CA PRO A 6 -8.22 -14.27 3.08
C PRO A 6 -7.27 -15.46 3.19
N GLU A 7 -7.79 -16.65 3.53
CA GLU A 7 -7.01 -17.90 3.60
C GLU A 7 -6.40 -18.32 2.25
N SER A 8 -6.92 -17.79 1.13
CA SER A 8 -6.37 -18.03 -0.21
C SER A 8 -5.05 -17.30 -0.48
N VAL A 9 -4.68 -16.33 0.36
CA VAL A 9 -3.48 -15.50 0.20
C VAL A 9 -2.63 -15.40 1.47
N LEU A 10 -3.22 -15.65 2.65
CA LEU A 10 -2.53 -15.65 3.94
C LEU A 10 -2.91 -16.92 4.71
N SER A 11 -1.95 -17.58 5.34
CA SER A 11 -2.26 -18.68 6.25
C SER A 11 -2.96 -18.17 7.52
N TYR A 12 -3.64 -19.09 8.22
CA TYR A 12 -4.31 -18.77 9.47
C TYR A 12 -3.33 -18.23 10.53
N ASP A 13 -2.16 -18.85 10.66
CA ASP A 13 -1.12 -18.41 11.59
C ASP A 13 -0.60 -17.00 11.25
N GLN A 14 -0.40 -16.70 9.97
CA GLN A 14 -0.01 -15.35 9.54
C GLN A 14 -1.04 -14.28 9.93
N MET A 15 -2.34 -14.59 9.78
CA MET A 15 -3.40 -13.68 10.20
C MET A 15 -3.46 -13.56 11.73
N LEU A 16 -3.31 -14.67 12.45
CA LEU A 16 -3.29 -14.68 13.90
C LEU A 16 -2.10 -13.92 14.46
N ASP A 17 -0.92 -14.02 13.87
CA ASP A 17 0.26 -13.27 14.31
C ASP A 17 -0.03 -11.76 14.32
N ASP A 18 -0.58 -11.24 13.22
CA ASP A 18 -0.98 -9.83 13.11
C ASP A 18 -2.06 -9.45 14.13
N ILE A 19 -3.13 -10.25 14.25
CA ILE A 19 -4.20 -10.03 15.24
C ILE A 19 -3.65 -10.05 16.68
N MET A 20 -2.75 -10.98 16.97
CA MET A 20 -2.17 -11.14 18.30
C MET A 20 -1.27 -9.98 18.67
N PHE A 21 -0.60 -9.31 17.71
CA PHE A 21 0.13 -8.07 17.98
C PHE A 21 -0.77 -6.98 18.58
N TYR A 22 -2.03 -6.90 18.15
CA TYR A 22 -3.02 -6.00 18.75
C TYR A 22 -3.53 -6.51 20.11
N TRP A 23 -3.81 -7.82 20.20
CA TRP A 23 -4.40 -8.42 21.39
C TRP A 23 -3.46 -8.40 22.59
N VAL A 24 -2.23 -8.92 22.47
CA VAL A 24 -1.31 -9.07 23.61
C VAL A 24 -0.80 -7.74 24.14
N THR A 25 -0.78 -6.71 23.29
CA THR A 25 -0.38 -5.35 23.67
C THR A 25 -1.56 -4.51 24.17
N ASN A 26 -2.79 -5.05 24.14
CA ASN A 26 -4.03 -4.34 24.45
C ASN A 26 -4.17 -3.01 23.69
N SER A 27 -3.77 -3.00 22.42
CA SER A 27 -3.57 -1.77 21.66
C SER A 27 -4.73 -1.40 20.72
N GLY A 28 -5.82 -2.18 20.70
CA GLY A 28 -6.97 -1.93 19.81
C GLY A 28 -7.58 -0.53 19.97
N ALA A 29 -7.75 -0.05 21.21
CA ALA A 29 -8.27 1.29 21.44
C ALA A 29 -7.25 2.38 21.07
N SER A 30 -5.96 2.18 21.39
CA SER A 30 -4.92 3.15 21.05
C SER A 30 -4.68 3.27 19.55
N SER A 31 -4.75 2.17 18.79
CA SER A 31 -4.62 2.21 17.32
C SER A 31 -5.82 2.90 16.67
N ALA A 32 -7.03 2.69 17.20
CA ALA A 32 -8.24 3.33 16.69
C ALA A 32 -8.26 4.86 16.90
N ARG A 33 -7.59 5.39 17.94
CA ARG A 33 -7.53 6.84 18.20
C ARG A 33 -6.94 7.63 17.03
N MET A 34 -6.04 7.04 16.25
CA MET A 34 -5.47 7.68 15.05
C MET A 34 -6.57 8.25 14.13
N TYR A 35 -7.70 7.55 13.97
CA TYR A 35 -8.79 8.00 13.12
C TYR A 35 -9.50 9.25 13.67
N THR A 36 -9.69 9.34 15.00
CA THR A 36 -10.28 10.52 15.63
C THR A 36 -9.34 11.71 15.60
N GLU A 37 -8.05 11.49 15.88
CA GLU A 37 -7.02 12.55 15.86
C GLU A 37 -6.76 13.09 14.44
N ASN A 38 -7.16 12.33 13.40
CA ASN A 38 -7.08 12.72 12.00
C ASN A 38 -8.48 12.83 11.38
N SER A 39 -9.44 13.44 12.09
CA SER A 39 -10.83 13.57 11.62
C SER A 39 -10.96 14.31 10.29
N ASP A 40 -9.99 15.15 9.96
CA ASP A 40 -9.97 15.97 8.74
C ASP A 40 -9.15 15.29 7.61
N LEU A 41 -8.77 14.03 7.77
CA LEU A 41 -8.00 13.30 6.76
C LEU A 41 -8.82 13.16 5.49
N THR A 42 -8.35 13.80 4.42
CA THR A 42 -8.97 13.75 3.09
C THR A 42 -8.13 12.93 2.13
N PHE A 43 -8.77 12.34 1.13
CA PHE A 43 -8.08 11.70 0.01
C PHE A 43 -7.69 12.68 -1.10
N ASN A 44 -7.60 13.97 -0.77
CA ASN A 44 -7.21 15.00 -1.73
C ASN A 44 -5.73 14.85 -2.09
N SER A 45 -5.41 15.10 -3.36
CA SER A 45 -4.04 15.13 -3.83
C SER A 45 -3.28 16.28 -3.17
N VAL A 46 -2.14 15.98 -2.56
CA VAL A 46 -1.17 16.98 -2.10
C VAL A 46 0.00 16.99 -3.09
N PRO A 47 0.27 18.10 -3.79
CA PRO A 47 1.38 18.18 -4.71
C PRO A 47 2.71 17.83 -4.04
N LEU A 48 3.52 16.99 -4.69
CA LEU A 48 4.82 16.56 -4.17
C LEU A 48 5.92 16.71 -5.23
N THR A 49 7.07 17.23 -4.80
CA THR A 49 8.26 17.46 -5.64
C THR A 49 9.38 16.45 -5.44
N LEU A 50 9.31 15.65 -4.37
CA LEU A 50 10.23 14.54 -4.16
C LEU A 50 10.04 13.45 -5.24
N PRO A 51 11.08 12.67 -5.57
CA PRO A 51 10.94 11.52 -6.46
C PRO A 51 9.94 10.51 -5.91
N VAL A 52 8.92 10.15 -6.71
CA VAL A 52 7.89 9.18 -6.33
C VAL A 52 7.91 7.99 -7.28
N ALA A 53 7.82 6.79 -6.69
CA ALA A 53 7.54 5.55 -7.40
C ALA A 53 6.19 5.00 -6.93
N VAL A 54 5.33 4.61 -7.87
CA VAL A 54 4.01 4.04 -7.58
C VAL A 54 3.87 2.68 -8.24
N THR A 55 3.39 1.71 -7.47
CA THR A 55 2.87 0.44 -7.99
C THR A 55 1.42 0.32 -7.57
N VAL A 56 0.52 0.17 -8.53
CA VAL A 56 -0.91 -0.03 -8.26
C VAL A 56 -1.21 -1.53 -8.24
N PHE A 57 -1.69 -2.01 -7.10
CA PHE A 57 -2.18 -3.38 -6.94
C PHE A 57 -3.68 -3.45 -7.28
N PRO A 58 -4.15 -4.48 -8.00
CA PRO A 58 -5.50 -4.48 -8.58
C PRO A 58 -6.63 -4.63 -7.54
N GLY A 59 -6.35 -5.15 -6.35
CA GLY A 59 -7.32 -5.26 -5.26
C GLY A 59 -7.20 -4.19 -4.18
N GLU A 60 -6.53 -3.08 -4.45
CA GLU A 60 -6.53 -1.90 -3.56
C GLU A 60 -7.92 -1.23 -3.60
N ILE A 61 -8.32 -0.62 -2.48
CA ILE A 61 -9.61 0.08 -2.31
C ILE A 61 -9.72 1.23 -3.32
N ILE A 62 -8.64 1.97 -3.53
CA ILE A 62 -8.56 3.09 -4.46
C ILE A 62 -7.39 2.88 -5.42
N THR A 63 -7.70 2.69 -6.71
CA THR A 63 -6.69 2.56 -7.76
C THR A 63 -6.69 3.80 -8.66
N PRO A 64 -6.00 4.89 -8.31
CA PRO A 64 -6.04 6.11 -9.10
C PRO A 64 -5.47 5.86 -10.50
N PRO A 65 -6.02 6.51 -11.55
CA PRO A 65 -5.44 6.45 -12.88
C PRO A 65 -4.09 7.19 -12.89
N LYS A 66 -3.18 6.77 -13.79
CA LYS A 66 -1.82 7.32 -13.86
C LYS A 66 -1.79 8.84 -13.99
N HIS A 67 -2.69 9.41 -14.80
CA HIS A 67 -2.74 10.85 -15.04
C HIS A 67 -3.03 11.68 -13.78
N TRP A 68 -3.76 11.14 -12.78
CA TRP A 68 -3.95 11.83 -11.50
C TRP A 68 -2.66 11.86 -10.67
N ALA A 69 -1.89 10.77 -10.71
CA ALA A 69 -0.58 10.71 -10.05
C ALA A 69 0.43 11.64 -10.74
N GLU A 70 0.41 11.74 -12.08
CA GLU A 70 1.26 12.67 -12.84
C GLU A 70 0.94 14.14 -12.54
N GLN A 71 -0.34 14.47 -12.27
CA GLN A 71 -0.75 15.82 -11.86
C GLN A 71 -0.31 16.15 -10.42
N THR A 72 -0.24 15.14 -9.56
CA THR A 72 0.09 15.31 -8.14
C THR A 72 1.60 15.28 -7.89
N TYR A 73 2.31 14.38 -8.57
CA TYR A 73 3.73 14.10 -8.36
C TYR A 73 4.54 14.63 -9.54
N SER A 74 5.13 15.80 -9.36
CA SER A 74 5.96 16.44 -10.40
C SER A 74 7.19 15.62 -10.79
N ASN A 75 7.64 14.70 -9.93
CA ASN A 75 8.72 13.75 -10.19
C ASN A 75 8.27 12.29 -10.02
N LEU A 76 7.23 11.87 -10.76
CA LEU A 76 6.83 10.47 -10.86
C LEU A 76 7.76 9.69 -11.81
N TYR A 77 8.78 9.04 -11.26
CA TYR A 77 9.82 8.38 -12.06
C TYR A 77 9.55 6.89 -12.33
N TYR A 78 8.65 6.27 -11.56
CA TYR A 78 8.23 4.89 -11.74
C TYR A 78 6.73 4.75 -11.56
N TRP A 79 6.08 4.09 -12.52
CA TRP A 79 4.67 3.73 -12.46
C TRP A 79 4.49 2.33 -13.02
N ASN A 80 3.86 1.45 -12.24
CA ASN A 80 3.46 0.14 -12.73
C ASN A 80 2.10 -0.30 -12.17
N ARG A 81 1.47 -1.27 -12.85
CA ARG A 81 0.33 -2.02 -12.34
C ARG A 81 0.76 -3.47 -12.11
N ALA A 82 0.64 -3.93 -10.87
CA ALA A 82 0.96 -5.31 -10.51
C ALA A 82 -0.10 -6.28 -11.08
N PRO A 83 0.28 -7.51 -11.45
CA PRO A 83 -0.66 -8.48 -12.02
C PRO A 83 -1.63 -9.06 -10.97
N ARG A 84 -1.25 -9.02 -9.68
CA ARG A 84 -2.03 -9.54 -8.55
C ARG A 84 -1.63 -8.81 -7.27
N GLY A 85 -2.55 -8.83 -6.30
CA GLY A 85 -2.39 -8.32 -4.94
C GLY A 85 -3.56 -7.41 -4.55
N GLY A 86 -3.61 -7.02 -3.29
CA GLY A 86 -4.64 -6.14 -2.73
C GLY A 86 -4.04 -5.07 -1.83
N HIS A 87 -4.82 -4.66 -0.84
CA HIS A 87 -4.46 -3.64 0.13
C HIS A 87 -3.20 -4.03 0.93
N PHE A 88 -3.06 -5.30 1.31
CA PHE A 88 -1.90 -5.80 2.06
C PHE A 88 -0.83 -6.34 1.10
N ALA A 89 -0.46 -5.56 0.08
CA ALA A 89 0.35 -6.01 -1.06
C ALA A 89 1.64 -6.75 -0.68
N ALA A 90 2.38 -6.25 0.32
CA ALA A 90 3.61 -6.88 0.80
C ALA A 90 3.37 -8.22 1.49
N PHE A 91 2.22 -8.38 2.16
CA PHE A 91 1.86 -9.58 2.90
C PHE A 91 1.23 -10.63 1.99
N GLU A 92 0.30 -10.22 1.14
CA GLU A 92 -0.39 -11.11 0.18
C GLU A 92 0.52 -11.57 -0.97
N GLN A 93 1.42 -10.71 -1.46
CA GLN A 93 2.21 -10.95 -2.67
C GLN A 93 3.69 -10.51 -2.49
N PRO A 94 4.43 -11.08 -1.53
CA PRO A 94 5.76 -10.61 -1.16
C PRO A 94 6.75 -10.60 -2.32
N THR A 95 6.70 -11.62 -3.19
CA THR A 95 7.59 -11.71 -4.37
C THR A 95 7.32 -10.59 -5.38
N ILE A 96 6.04 -10.27 -5.63
CA ILE A 96 5.67 -9.18 -6.53
C ILE A 96 6.09 -7.85 -5.91
N PHE A 97 5.73 -7.61 -4.65
CA PHE A 97 6.06 -6.39 -3.93
C PHE A 97 7.56 -6.09 -3.94
N VAL A 98 8.39 -7.08 -3.59
CA VAL A 98 9.86 -6.93 -3.62
C VAL A 98 10.38 -6.69 -5.03
N GLY A 99 9.81 -7.35 -6.04
CA GLY A 99 10.17 -7.14 -7.44
C GLY A 99 9.91 -5.71 -7.90
N GLU A 100 8.77 -5.14 -7.51
CA GLU A 100 8.38 -3.77 -7.85
C GLU A 100 9.25 -2.73 -7.12
N LEU A 101 9.56 -2.96 -5.83
CA LEU A 101 10.55 -2.14 -5.11
C LEU A 101 11.90 -2.15 -5.82
N ARG A 102 12.43 -3.33 -6.16
CA ARG A 102 13.72 -3.44 -6.84
C ARG A 102 13.74 -2.71 -8.18
N LYS A 103 12.68 -2.84 -8.99
CA LYS A 103 12.56 -2.12 -10.27
C LYS A 103 12.51 -0.60 -10.07
N ALA A 104 11.77 -0.13 -9.07
CA ALA A 104 11.73 1.29 -8.72
C ALA A 104 13.13 1.80 -8.34
N PHE A 105 13.78 1.18 -7.35
CA PHE A 105 15.10 1.62 -6.87
C PHE A 105 16.23 1.43 -7.89
N ALA A 106 16.13 0.45 -8.80
CA ALA A 106 17.12 0.28 -9.87
C ALA A 106 17.03 1.39 -10.93
N ARG A 107 15.87 2.04 -11.07
CA ARG A 107 15.70 3.15 -12.01
C ARG A 107 16.35 4.38 -11.42
N LYS A 108 17.44 4.84 -12.03
CA LYS A 108 18.02 6.14 -11.71
C LYS A 108 16.97 7.21 -11.98
N TYR A 109 16.60 7.99 -10.97
CA TYR A 109 15.93 9.26 -11.22
C TYR A 109 17.02 10.28 -11.60
N THR A 110 16.79 11.03 -12.67
CA THR A 110 17.59 12.22 -12.97
C THR A 110 17.07 13.35 -12.12
N ALA A 111 17.96 13.91 -11.29
CA ALA A 111 17.70 15.14 -10.53
C ALA A 111 17.57 16.35 -11.47
#